data_AF-A0A5N8YSQ1-F1
#
_entry.id   AF-A0A5N8YSQ1-F1
#
_cell.length_a   1.000
_cell.length_b   1.000
_cell.length_c   1.000
_cell.angle_alpha   90.00
_cell.angle_beta   90.00
_cell.angle_gamma   90.00
#
_symmetry.space_group_name_H-M   'P 1'
#
loop_
_entity.id
_entity.type
_entity.pdbx_description
1 polymer ?
#
loop_
_entity_poly.entity_id
_entity_poly.type
_entity_poly.pdbx_seq_one_letter_code
_entity_poly.pdbx_strand_id
1 'polypeptide(L)'
;MKIENRSEFLFAYRMRMLEHSAKEILQLMETQKLEDIPSLATIEGWIPRFDGIPESEKLRDRAFDWYKMEMYGIPWSASHSLLSAIPLLRRVEDPLSVRCIIWYWRLLQVSLDGAWRPDQIGSLLTLTASWTQYDREKILCLEHQIGSRHLTDRTQSFSLTDGA
;
A
#
# COMPACT_ATOMS: atom_id res chain seq x y z
N MET A 1 4.85 19.43 -5.45
CA MET A 1 3.49 19.91 -5.82
C MET A 1 2.58 19.63 -4.64
N LYS A 2 2.06 20.67 -3.96
CA LYS A 2 1.13 20.47 -2.84
C LYS A 2 -0.24 20.14 -3.41
N ILE A 3 -0.66 18.89 -3.29
CA ILE A 3 -2.04 18.51 -3.55
C ILE A 3 -2.83 18.84 -2.28
N GLU A 4 -3.68 19.87 -2.35
CA GLU A 4 -4.82 20.00 -1.45
C GLU A 4 -5.66 18.72 -1.60
N ASN A 5 -5.97 18.04 -0.50
CA ASN A 5 -6.66 16.73 -0.47
C ASN A 5 -5.77 15.53 -0.85
N ARG A 6 -4.55 15.44 -0.29
CA ARG A 6 -3.61 14.34 -0.54
C ARG A 6 -4.22 12.96 -0.27
N SER A 7 -4.91 12.80 0.86
CA SER A 7 -5.49 11.53 1.28
C SER A 7 -6.58 11.08 0.30
N GLU A 8 -7.41 12.02 -0.14
CA GLU A 8 -8.49 11.83 -1.10
C GLU A 8 -7.93 11.51 -2.48
N PHE A 9 -6.85 12.17 -2.88
CA PHE A 9 -6.16 11.91 -4.16
C PHE A 9 -5.60 10.48 -4.21
N LEU A 10 -4.97 10.03 -3.12
CA LEU A 10 -4.45 8.66 -2.99
C LEU A 10 -5.57 7.63 -2.97
N PHE A 11 -6.67 7.93 -2.27
CA PHE A 11 -7.86 7.10 -2.27
C PHE A 11 -8.46 6.99 -3.67
N ALA A 12 -8.65 8.11 -4.37
CA ALA A 12 -9.19 8.16 -5.73
C ALA A 12 -8.30 7.38 -6.71
N TYR A 13 -6.97 7.52 -6.60
CA TYR A 13 -6.04 6.72 -7.38
C TYR A 13 -6.29 5.23 -7.18
N ARG A 14 -6.35 4.78 -5.92
CA ARG A 14 -6.55 3.36 -5.60
C ARG A 14 -7.89 2.85 -6.15
N MET A 15 -8.97 3.61 -5.96
CA MET A 15 -10.29 3.22 -6.49
C MET A 15 -10.29 3.20 -8.03
N ARG A 16 -9.58 4.13 -8.68
CA ARG A 16 -9.41 4.10 -10.14
C ARG A 16 -8.67 2.85 -10.62
N MET A 17 -7.68 2.35 -9.88
CA MET A 17 -7.00 1.08 -10.19
C MET A 17 -7.89 -0.15 -10.01
N LEU A 18 -8.98 -0.01 -9.27
CA LEU A 18 -10.06 -1.00 -9.18
C LEU A 18 -11.18 -0.75 -10.20
N GLU A 19 -10.90 0.04 -11.23
CA GLU A 19 -11.78 0.33 -12.37
C GLU A 19 -13.03 1.17 -12.04
N HIS A 20 -13.09 1.78 -10.86
CA HIS A 20 -14.15 2.72 -10.52
C HIS A 20 -14.09 4.00 -11.38
N SER A 21 -15.27 4.48 -11.76
CA SER A 21 -15.49 5.78 -12.38
C SER A 21 -15.41 6.91 -11.35
N ALA A 22 -15.20 8.15 -11.81
CA ALA A 22 -15.16 9.32 -10.92
C ALA A 22 -16.42 9.46 -10.04
N LYS A 23 -17.60 9.09 -10.57
CA LYS A 23 -18.87 9.11 -9.84
C LYS A 23 -18.90 8.07 -8.71
N GLU A 24 -18.45 6.85 -8.99
CA GLU A 24 -18.38 5.79 -7.98
C GLU A 24 -17.34 6.12 -6.91
N ILE A 25 -16.20 6.70 -7.30
CA ILE A 25 -15.17 7.16 -6.37
C ILE A 25 -15.75 8.19 -5.40
N LEU A 26 -16.49 9.18 -5.91
CA LEU A 26 -17.13 10.20 -5.07
C LEU A 26 -18.12 9.55 -4.08
N GLN A 27 -18.98 8.66 -4.56
CA GLN A 27 -19.94 7.96 -3.71
C GLN A 27 -19.27 7.13 -2.60
N LEU A 28 -18.13 6.50 -2.91
CA LEU A 28 -17.34 5.77 -1.92
C LEU A 28 -16.72 6.71 -0.88
N MET A 29 -16.21 7.87 -1.28
CA MET A 29 -15.68 8.89 -0.36
C MET A 29 -16.77 9.42 0.59
N GLU A 30 -17.98 9.69 0.07
CA GLU A 30 -19.14 10.11 0.85
C GLU A 30 -19.55 9.06 1.89
N THR A 31 -19.54 7.79 1.49
CA THR A 31 -19.86 6.67 2.39
C THR A 31 -18.85 6.52 3.54
N GLN A 32 -17.58 6.86 3.29
CA GLN A 32 -16.50 6.80 4.28
C GLN A 32 -16.41 8.03 5.19
N LYS A 33 -17.29 9.03 5.01
CA LYS A 33 -17.33 10.28 5.81
C LYS A 33 -15.98 11.01 5.88
N LEU A 34 -15.30 11.14 4.73
CA LEU A 34 -14.12 12.00 4.65
C LEU A 34 -14.56 13.46 4.89
N GLU A 35 -13.79 14.25 5.64
CA GLU A 35 -14.19 15.60 6.07
C GLU A 35 -14.15 16.62 4.93
N ASP A 36 -13.22 16.45 3.97
CA ASP A 36 -12.99 17.36 2.83
C ASP A 36 -13.17 16.66 1.48
N ILE A 37 -14.40 16.18 1.22
CA ILE A 37 -14.70 15.46 -0.02
C ILE A 37 -14.53 16.39 -1.24
N PRO A 38 -13.66 16.06 -2.22
CA PRO A 38 -13.49 16.86 -3.42
C PRO A 38 -14.74 16.84 -4.29
N SER A 39 -14.95 17.90 -5.07
CA SER A 39 -16.04 17.92 -6.05
C SER A 39 -15.87 16.84 -7.12
N LEU A 40 -16.97 16.41 -7.75
CA LEU A 40 -16.92 15.49 -8.90
C LEU A 40 -15.97 16.00 -9.99
N ALA A 41 -16.03 17.30 -10.32
CA ALA A 41 -15.16 17.92 -11.31
C ALA A 41 -13.67 17.83 -10.92
N THR A 42 -13.36 17.92 -9.63
CA THR A 42 -12.00 17.72 -9.11
C THR A 42 -11.52 16.30 -9.35
N ILE A 43 -12.35 15.30 -9.03
CA ILE A 43 -12.01 13.87 -9.21
C ILE A 43 -11.87 13.55 -10.70
N GLU A 44 -12.78 14.05 -11.55
CA GLU A 44 -12.69 13.92 -13.02
C GLU A 44 -11.38 14.53 -13.56
N GLY A 45 -10.92 15.65 -12.99
CA GLY A 45 -9.62 16.24 -13.31
C GLY A 45 -8.41 15.39 -12.91
N TRP A 46 -8.57 14.45 -11.97
CA TRP A 46 -7.49 13.54 -11.58
C TRP A 46 -7.39 12.29 -12.46
N ILE A 47 -8.50 11.83 -13.04
CA ILE A 47 -8.54 10.58 -13.83
C ILE A 47 -7.50 10.55 -14.96
N PRO A 48 -7.31 11.60 -15.80
CA PRO A 48 -6.29 11.57 -16.84
C PRO A 48 -4.87 11.40 -16.30
N ARG A 49 -4.59 11.89 -15.08
CA ARG A 49 -3.28 11.72 -14.43
C ARG A 49 -3.07 10.27 -14.02
N PHE A 50 -4.09 9.63 -13.46
CA PHE A 50 -4.05 8.22 -13.09
C PHE A 50 -3.93 7.32 -14.32
N ASP A 51 -4.68 7.64 -15.38
CA ASP A 51 -4.67 6.89 -16.64
C ASP A 51 -3.36 7.10 -17.42
N GLY A 52 -2.59 8.16 -17.13
CA GLY A 52 -1.24 8.38 -17.67
C GLY A 52 -0.14 7.51 -17.03
N ILE A 53 -0.41 6.81 -15.92
CA ILE A 53 0.57 5.96 -15.25
C ILE A 53 0.90 4.72 -16.11
N PRO A 54 2.17 4.28 -16.18
CA PRO A 54 2.54 3.07 -16.91
C PRO A 54 1.73 1.84 -16.48
N GLU A 55 1.31 1.02 -17.44
CA GLU A 55 0.46 -0.15 -17.17
C GLU A 55 1.12 -1.15 -16.20
N SER A 56 2.45 -1.28 -16.24
CA SER A 56 3.21 -2.11 -15.31
C SER A 56 3.07 -1.67 -13.86
N GLU A 57 2.91 -0.37 -13.61
CA GLU A 57 2.67 0.16 -12.26
C GLU A 57 1.20 0.07 -11.88
N LYS A 58 0.28 0.34 -12.82
CA LYS A 58 -1.17 0.16 -12.58
C LYS A 58 -1.50 -1.29 -12.21
N LEU A 59 -0.90 -2.27 -12.90
CA LEU A 59 -1.08 -3.69 -12.62
C LEU A 59 -0.75 -4.03 -11.16
N ARG A 60 0.25 -3.36 -10.58
CA ARG A 60 0.63 -3.57 -9.18
C ARG A 60 -0.41 -3.01 -8.21
N ASP A 61 -1.23 -2.06 -8.62
CA ASP A 61 -2.28 -1.48 -7.76
C ASP A 61 -3.69 -2.05 -8.03
N ARG A 62 -3.82 -2.98 -8.98
CA ARG A 62 -5.04 -3.80 -9.15
C ARG A 62 -5.17 -4.85 -8.04
N ALA A 63 -6.38 -5.41 -7.92
CA ALA A 63 -6.66 -6.51 -7.01
C ALA A 63 -5.73 -7.71 -7.26
N PHE A 64 -5.25 -8.31 -6.17
CA PHE A 64 -4.37 -9.46 -6.23
C PHE A 64 -5.12 -10.73 -6.62
N ASP A 65 -4.76 -11.28 -7.78
CA ASP A 65 -5.22 -12.57 -8.29
C ASP A 65 -4.25 -13.69 -7.93
N TRP A 66 -4.67 -14.62 -7.06
CA TRP A 66 -3.82 -15.73 -6.61
C TRP A 66 -3.23 -16.51 -7.77
N TYR A 67 -4.04 -16.95 -8.73
CA TYR A 67 -3.57 -17.75 -9.87
C TYR A 67 -2.55 -17.03 -10.78
N LYS A 68 -2.30 -15.72 -10.57
CA LYS A 68 -1.29 -14.92 -11.31
C LYS A 68 -0.03 -14.62 -10.50
N MET A 69 0.17 -15.23 -9.33
CA MET A 69 1.32 -14.99 -8.44
C MET A 69 2.67 -14.92 -9.16
N GLU A 70 2.95 -15.87 -10.05
CA GLU A 70 4.22 -15.92 -10.78
C GLU A 70 4.39 -14.74 -11.75
N MET A 71 3.31 -14.25 -12.36
CA MET A 71 3.33 -13.04 -13.19
C MET A 71 3.69 -11.80 -12.38
N TYR A 72 3.40 -11.80 -11.07
CA TYR A 72 3.76 -10.73 -10.16
C TYR A 72 5.17 -10.88 -9.58
N GLY A 73 5.91 -11.93 -9.97
CA GLY A 73 7.24 -12.23 -9.46
C GLY A 73 7.24 -12.90 -8.08
N ILE A 74 6.11 -13.49 -7.67
CA ILE A 74 5.98 -14.23 -6.41
C ILE A 74 5.86 -15.73 -6.74
N PRO A 75 6.78 -16.60 -6.26
CA PRO A 75 6.73 -18.01 -6.58
C PRO A 75 5.52 -18.69 -5.91
N TRP A 76 4.95 -19.70 -6.56
CA TRP A 76 3.79 -20.43 -6.01
C TRP A 76 4.07 -21.09 -4.66
N SER A 77 5.33 -21.45 -4.39
CA SER A 77 5.78 -21.98 -3.10
C SER A 77 5.57 -21.02 -1.93
N ALA A 78 5.46 -19.70 -2.16
CA ALA A 78 5.15 -18.71 -1.14
C ALA A 78 3.66 -18.63 -0.77
N SER A 79 2.78 -19.32 -1.51
CA SER A 79 1.32 -19.24 -1.33
C SER A 79 0.88 -19.56 0.09
N HIS A 80 1.45 -20.58 0.72
CA HIS A 80 1.08 -20.99 2.07
C HIS A 80 1.27 -19.87 3.11
N SER A 81 2.45 -19.24 3.12
CA SER A 81 2.77 -18.14 4.05
C SER A 81 1.89 -16.91 3.80
N LEU A 82 1.54 -16.64 2.54
CA LEU A 82 0.64 -15.54 2.18
C LEU A 82 -0.81 -15.80 2.58
N LEU A 83 -1.30 -17.02 2.39
CA LEU A 83 -2.67 -17.42 2.76
C LEU A 83 -2.93 -17.20 4.25
N SER A 84 -1.97 -17.56 5.12
CA SER A 84 -2.09 -17.34 6.57
C SER A 84 -2.21 -15.87 6.98
N ALA A 85 -1.75 -14.95 6.13
CA ALA A 85 -1.69 -13.53 6.42
C ALA A 85 -2.92 -12.74 5.94
N ILE A 86 -3.76 -13.31 5.07
CA ILE A 86 -4.89 -12.60 4.44
C ILE A 86 -5.77 -11.85 5.43
N PRO A 87 -6.25 -12.45 6.55
CA PRO A 87 -7.16 -11.76 7.45
C PRO A 87 -6.54 -10.52 8.09
N LEU A 88 -5.22 -10.52 8.25
CA LEU A 88 -4.46 -9.40 8.80
C LEU A 88 -4.15 -8.36 7.74
N LEU A 89 -3.76 -8.79 6.55
CA LEU A 89 -3.48 -7.92 5.41
C LEU A 89 -4.72 -7.15 4.96
N ARG A 90 -5.92 -7.74 5.03
CA ARG A 90 -7.18 -7.03 4.74
C ARG A 90 -7.46 -5.86 5.70
N ARG A 91 -6.82 -5.82 6.88
CA ARG A 91 -6.88 -4.66 7.78
C ARG A 91 -5.97 -3.52 7.33
N VAL A 92 -4.95 -3.82 6.53
CA VAL A 92 -4.07 -2.83 5.91
C VAL A 92 -4.74 -2.26 4.66
N GLU A 93 -5.28 -3.14 3.82
CA GLU A 93 -5.85 -2.76 2.53
C GLU A 93 -6.88 -3.80 2.06
N ASP A 94 -8.09 -3.36 1.68
CA ASP A 94 -9.13 -4.23 1.12
C ASP A 94 -9.87 -3.54 -0.05
N PRO A 95 -9.93 -4.14 -1.27
CA PRO A 95 -9.24 -5.37 -1.68
C PRO A 95 -7.72 -5.21 -1.66
N LEU A 96 -7.02 -6.32 -1.45
CA LEU A 96 -5.55 -6.37 -1.44
C LEU A 96 -5.00 -6.09 -2.84
N SER A 97 -4.16 -5.07 -2.97
CA SER A 97 -3.40 -4.83 -4.20
C SER A 97 -2.22 -5.78 -4.34
N VAL A 98 -1.81 -6.04 -5.58
CA VAL A 98 -0.58 -6.79 -5.88
C VAL A 98 0.64 -6.17 -5.19
N ARG A 99 0.72 -4.84 -5.13
CA ARG A 99 1.80 -4.06 -4.49
C ARG A 99 1.86 -4.34 -2.99
N CYS A 100 0.71 -4.35 -2.32
CA CYS A 100 0.61 -4.69 -0.91
C CYS A 100 1.16 -6.11 -0.64
N ILE A 101 0.75 -7.08 -1.46
CA ILE A 101 1.24 -8.46 -1.33
C ILE A 101 2.74 -8.59 -1.63
N ILE A 102 3.24 -7.90 -2.66
CA ILE A 102 4.67 -7.89 -2.99
C ILE A 102 5.49 -7.36 -1.81
N TRP A 103 5.07 -6.26 -1.19
CA TRP A 103 5.80 -5.70 -0.04
C TRP A 103 5.75 -6.61 1.18
N TYR A 104 4.59 -7.18 1.48
CA TYR A 104 4.48 -8.16 2.55
C TYR A 104 5.41 -9.35 2.32
N TRP A 105 5.38 -9.92 1.11
CA TRP A 105 6.24 -11.05 0.74
C TRP A 105 7.72 -10.71 0.83
N ARG A 106 8.16 -9.56 0.32
CA ARG A 106 9.55 -9.10 0.42
C ARG A 106 10.01 -8.98 1.87
N LEU A 107 9.17 -8.40 2.74
CA LEU A 107 9.49 -8.26 4.15
C LEU A 107 9.49 -9.61 4.88
N LEU A 108 8.65 -10.57 4.47
CA LEU A 108 8.75 -11.97 4.91
C LEU A 108 10.12 -12.58 4.59
N GLN A 109 10.72 -12.27 3.42
CA GLN A 109 12.02 -12.83 3.05
C GLN A 109 13.18 -12.23 3.85
N VAL A 110 13.05 -10.99 4.33
CA VAL A 110 14.13 -10.27 5.04
C VAL A 110 14.13 -10.55 6.55
N SER A 111 13.01 -11.01 7.13
CA SER A 111 13.08 -11.55 8.50
C SER A 111 13.92 -12.81 8.50
N LEU A 112 15.04 -12.75 9.21
CA LEU A 112 16.21 -13.65 9.14
C LEU A 112 15.95 -15.16 9.30
N ASP A 113 14.74 -15.61 9.62
CA ASP A 113 14.38 -17.02 9.80
C ASP A 113 13.21 -17.50 8.92
N GLY A 114 12.69 -16.67 7.99
CA GLY A 114 11.50 -17.01 7.18
C GLY A 114 10.21 -17.16 8.00
N ALA A 115 10.26 -16.86 9.30
CA ALA A 115 9.15 -16.91 10.23
C ALA A 115 9.13 -15.63 11.07
N TRP A 116 8.18 -14.74 10.80
CA TRP A 116 7.89 -13.64 11.71
C TRP A 116 7.23 -14.19 12.97
N ARG A 117 7.79 -13.85 14.13
CA ARG A 117 7.19 -14.22 15.40
C ARG A 117 5.87 -13.45 15.59
N PRO A 118 4.87 -14.01 16.28
CA PRO A 118 3.57 -13.36 16.47
C PRO A 118 3.64 -11.93 17.04
N ASP A 119 4.64 -11.64 17.88
CA ASP A 119 4.89 -10.32 18.47
C ASP A 119 5.41 -9.28 17.46
N GLN A 120 5.92 -9.72 16.31
CA GLN A 120 6.48 -8.86 15.28
C GLN A 120 5.54 -8.61 14.10
N ILE A 121 4.40 -9.34 14.03
CA ILE A 121 3.45 -9.27 12.92
C ILE A 121 2.86 -7.86 12.74
N GLY A 122 2.65 -7.12 13.83
CA GLY A 122 2.18 -5.73 13.77
C GLY A 122 3.19 -4.82 13.06
N SER A 123 4.48 -4.98 13.35
CA SER A 123 5.56 -4.20 12.70
C SER A 123 5.64 -4.52 11.21
N LEU A 124 5.51 -5.79 10.84
CA LEU A 124 5.48 -6.24 9.46
C LEU A 124 4.31 -5.61 8.67
N LEU A 125 3.10 -5.59 9.25
CA LEU A 125 1.94 -4.98 8.61
C LEU A 125 2.11 -3.46 8.45
N THR A 126 2.64 -2.77 9.47
CA THR A 126 2.93 -1.34 9.39
C THR A 126 3.96 -1.02 8.32
N LEU A 127 5.04 -1.81 8.22
CA LEU A 127 6.04 -1.65 7.18
C LEU A 127 5.47 -1.93 5.79
N THR A 128 4.64 -2.97 5.66
CA THR A 128 3.93 -3.31 4.42
C THR A 128 3.08 -2.13 3.95
N ALA A 129 2.26 -1.57 4.84
CA ALA A 129 1.43 -0.39 4.55
C ALA A 129 2.30 0.80 4.12
N SER A 130 3.37 1.08 4.88
CA SER A 130 4.25 2.23 4.66
C SER A 130 4.95 2.18 3.31
N TRP A 131 5.52 1.02 2.96
CA TRP A 131 6.22 0.85 1.68
C TRP A 131 5.27 0.81 0.48
N THR A 132 4.09 0.20 0.64
CA THR A 132 3.04 0.23 -0.40
C THR A 132 2.63 1.67 -0.68
N GLN A 133 2.42 2.46 0.35
CA GLN A 133 2.07 3.87 0.25
C GLN A 133 3.21 4.70 -0.35
N TYR A 134 4.45 4.48 0.08
CA TYR A 134 5.64 5.14 -0.46
C TYR A 134 5.73 5.02 -1.99
N ASP A 135 5.57 3.80 -2.50
CA ASP A 135 5.62 3.54 -3.94
C ASP A 135 4.55 4.32 -4.70
N ARG A 136 3.30 4.34 -4.19
CA ARG A 136 2.19 5.08 -4.81
C ARG A 136 2.48 6.57 -4.88
N GLU A 137 2.95 7.13 -3.77
CA GLU A 137 3.29 8.55 -3.68
C GLU A 137 4.41 8.90 -4.66
N LYS A 138 5.41 8.03 -4.81
CA LYS A 138 6.48 8.20 -5.78
C LYS A 138 5.95 8.19 -7.22
N ILE A 139 5.09 7.23 -7.58
CA ILE A 139 4.49 7.13 -8.92
C ILE A 139 3.63 8.36 -9.23
N LEU A 140 2.90 8.85 -8.23
CA LEU A 140 2.03 10.01 -8.34
C LEU A 140 2.77 11.35 -8.21
N CYS A 141 4.10 11.33 -8.09
CA CYS A 141 4.93 12.52 -7.92
C CYS A 141 4.50 13.39 -6.72
N LEU A 142 4.03 12.75 -5.65
CA LEU A 142 3.69 13.41 -4.39
C LEU A 142 4.96 13.57 -3.56
N GLU A 143 5.11 14.71 -2.89
CA GLU A 143 6.16 14.89 -1.88
C GLU A 143 5.94 13.86 -0.78
N HIS A 144 6.77 12.82 -0.71
CA HIS A 144 6.65 11.79 0.30
C HIS A 144 6.89 12.42 1.68
N GLN A 145 5.88 12.38 2.55
CA GLN A 145 6.14 12.58 3.97
C GLN A 145 6.61 11.24 4.48
N ILE A 146 7.94 11.06 4.61
CA ILE A 146 8.45 9.98 5.45
C ILE A 146 7.79 10.20 6.80
N GLY A 147 6.96 9.25 7.21
CA GLY A 147 6.46 9.16 8.56
C GLY A 147 7.63 8.99 9.51
N SER A 148 8.19 10.12 9.94
CA SER A 148 9.03 10.33 11.12
C SER A 148 8.32 9.94 12.43
N ARG A 149 7.29 9.08 12.37
CA ARG A 149 6.55 8.57 13.53
C ARG A 149 6.75 7.07 13.78
N HIS A 150 7.24 6.29 12.82
CA HIS A 150 7.35 4.83 13.02
C HIS A 150 8.70 4.20 12.70
N LEU A 151 9.64 4.92 12.06
CA LEU A 151 11.00 4.41 11.85
C LEU A 151 12.02 5.00 12.84
N THR A 152 11.75 6.15 13.43
CA THR A 152 12.65 6.84 14.38
C THR A 152 12.58 6.32 15.81
N ASP A 153 11.49 5.67 16.22
CA ASP A 153 11.34 5.23 17.62
C ASP A 153 11.86 3.82 17.91
N ARG A 154 12.20 3.02 16.89
CA ARG A 154 12.75 1.67 17.08
C ARG A 154 14.17 1.47 16.57
N THR A 155 14.73 2.42 15.82
CA THR A 155 16.16 2.39 15.47
C THR A 155 17.05 3.00 16.56
N GLN A 156 16.49 3.65 17.59
CA GLN A 156 17.24 4.06 18.78
C GLN A 156 17.38 2.95 19.85
N SER A 157 16.84 1.74 19.63
CA SER A 157 16.97 0.63 20.59
C SER A 157 18.09 -0.36 20.28
N PHE A 158 18.80 -0.20 19.16
CA PHE A 158 20.05 -0.93 18.91
C PHE A 158 21.24 -0.02 19.20
N SER A 159 21.31 0.49 20.43
CA SER A 159 22.61 0.84 21.00
C SER A 159 23.36 -0.47 21.21
N LEU A 160 24.31 -0.72 20.32
CA LEU A 160 25.47 -1.57 20.58
C LEU A 160 26.08 -1.14 21.92
N THR A 161 25.78 -1.87 22.99
CA THR A 161 26.73 -2.02 24.09
C THR A 161 27.55 -3.27 23.79
N ASP A 162 28.50 -3.12 22.87
CA ASP A 162 29.78 -3.82 23.02
C ASP A 162 30.61 -2.97 23.98
N GLY A 163 31.03 -3.57 25.09
CA GLY A 163 32.04 -2.97 25.97
C GLY A 163 31.89 -3.30 27.45
N ALA A 164 32.22 -4.53 27.83
CA ALA A 164 33.03 -4.93 29.00
C ALA A 164 32.69 -6.36 29.44
#